data_AF-A0A7V9V2Y7-F1
#
_entry.id   AF-A0A7V9V2Y7-F1
#
_cell.length_a   1.000
_cell.length_b   1.000
_cell.length_c   1.000
_cell.angle_alpha   90.00
_cell.angle_beta   90.00
_cell.angle_gamma   90.00
#
_symmetry.space_group_name_H-M   'P 1'
#
loop_
_entity.id
_entity.type
_entity.pdbx_description
1 polymer ?
#
loop_
_entity_poly.entity_id
_entity_poly.type
_entity_poly.pdbx_seq_one_letter_code
_entity_poly.pdbx_strand_id
1 'polypeptide(L)'
;MKTITFFAMALLAQAESLAAQQPSAATDKSPTKRVAFAQSCFWTGEMKLGQIEGVVRTEAGFFKGREVTLVEYAPEKIAIDDLARQAKRAGVADSIHPDAGAGMPAGVAAGSPLDGSYRAAPASDQKKQIEGTPFERLKLDAAQATKVNAFVRQNPAKALEWLTPAQREQLKGAK
;
A
#
# COMPACT_ATOMS: atom_id res chain seq x y z
N MET A 1 -45.48 -40.67 -34.81
CA MET A 1 -45.28 -39.47 -33.96
C MET A 1 -44.36 -39.86 -32.81
N LYS A 2 -43.43 -38.95 -32.47
CA LYS A 2 -42.16 -39.20 -31.80
C LYS A 2 -42.29 -39.55 -30.30
N THR A 3 -41.42 -40.47 -29.91
CA THR A 3 -40.96 -40.81 -28.56
C THR A 3 -40.28 -39.63 -27.86
N ILE A 4 -40.42 -39.53 -26.54
CA ILE A 4 -39.34 -39.48 -25.50
C ILE A 4 -39.85 -38.70 -24.27
N THR A 5 -39.98 -39.46 -23.20
CA THR A 5 -40.25 -39.03 -21.83
C THR A 5 -38.92 -38.96 -21.05
N PHE A 6 -38.90 -38.11 -20.02
CA PHE A 6 -37.96 -38.04 -18.89
C PHE A 6 -36.59 -37.39 -19.12
N PHE A 7 -36.43 -36.17 -18.60
CA PHE A 7 -35.23 -35.79 -17.86
C PHE A 7 -35.63 -34.81 -16.74
N ALA A 8 -35.73 -35.35 -15.53
CA ALA A 8 -35.83 -34.59 -14.28
C ALA A 8 -34.52 -34.77 -13.51
N MET A 9 -34.18 -33.77 -12.70
CA MET A 9 -33.17 -33.78 -11.64
C MET A 9 -31.69 -33.91 -12.06
N ALA A 10 -30.99 -32.77 -12.07
CA ALA A 10 -29.74 -32.57 -11.34
C ALA A 10 -29.20 -31.17 -11.62
N LEU A 11 -29.68 -30.17 -10.90
CA LEU A 11 -29.06 -28.83 -10.88
C LEU A 11 -29.22 -28.22 -9.48
N LEU A 12 -28.64 -28.91 -8.51
CA LEU A 12 -28.30 -28.33 -7.21
C LEU A 12 -26.86 -28.71 -6.87
N ALA A 13 -26.16 -27.74 -6.29
CA ALA A 13 -24.82 -27.81 -5.70
C ALA A 13 -23.63 -27.80 -6.66
N GLN A 14 -23.29 -26.60 -7.17
CA GLN A 14 -21.89 -26.12 -7.20
C GLN A 14 -21.89 -24.59 -7.10
N ALA A 15 -22.22 -24.07 -5.93
CA ALA A 15 -22.03 -22.67 -5.59
C ALA A 15 -21.55 -22.60 -4.14
N GLU A 16 -20.33 -23.06 -3.88
CA GLU A 16 -19.60 -22.85 -2.61
C GLU A 16 -18.20 -23.48 -2.71
N SER A 17 -17.28 -22.79 -3.37
CA SER A 17 -15.83 -22.95 -3.15
C SER A 17 -15.06 -21.82 -3.85
N LEU A 18 -15.38 -20.58 -3.49
CA LEU A 18 -14.56 -19.38 -3.79
C LEU A 18 -14.09 -18.70 -2.50
N ALA A 19 -14.03 -19.46 -1.39
CA ALA A 19 -13.43 -19.03 -0.15
C ALA A 19 -12.11 -19.76 0.05
N ALA A 20 -11.06 -18.98 0.35
CA ALA A 20 -9.70 -19.40 0.73
C ALA A 20 -8.70 -19.68 -0.41
N GLN A 21 -8.40 -18.68 -1.24
CA GLN A 21 -6.98 -18.37 -1.47
C GLN A 21 -6.51 -17.41 -0.37
N GLN A 22 -6.03 -17.98 0.73
CA GLN A 22 -5.16 -17.25 1.65
C GLN A 22 -3.80 -17.05 0.96
N PRO A 23 -3.20 -15.85 0.94
CA PRO A 23 -1.80 -15.73 0.59
C PRO A 23 -0.97 -16.38 1.70
N SER A 24 -0.51 -17.59 1.43
CA SER A 24 0.47 -18.35 2.21
C SER A 24 1.84 -17.64 2.15
N ALA A 25 2.53 -17.59 3.28
CA ALA A 25 3.85 -17.02 3.43
C ALA A 25 4.91 -17.86 2.68
N ALA A 26 5.26 -17.41 1.47
CA ALA A 26 6.51 -17.75 0.80
C ALA A 26 6.98 -16.50 0.04
N THR A 27 8.12 -15.95 0.46
CA THR A 27 8.73 -14.73 -0.08
C THR A 27 9.38 -14.98 -1.44
N ASP A 28 8.59 -15.01 -2.51
CA ASP A 28 9.06 -14.55 -3.82
C ASP A 28 8.94 -13.03 -3.81
N LYS A 29 9.95 -12.34 -3.27
CA LYS A 29 9.98 -10.87 -3.38
C LYS A 29 10.30 -10.51 -4.83
N SER A 30 9.25 -10.27 -5.61
CA SER A 30 9.37 -9.53 -6.87
C SER A 30 10.19 -8.25 -6.61
N PRO A 31 11.14 -7.91 -7.50
CA PRO A 31 12.04 -6.80 -7.28
C PRO A 31 11.26 -5.49 -7.19
N THR A 32 11.41 -4.76 -6.08
CA THR A 32 10.81 -3.42 -5.90
C THR A 32 11.75 -2.33 -6.41
N LYS A 33 11.16 -1.17 -6.74
CA LYS A 33 11.89 0.06 -7.08
C LYS A 33 11.55 1.17 -6.09
N ARG A 34 12.42 2.18 -6.00
CA ARG A 34 12.31 3.28 -5.04
C ARG A 34 12.20 4.63 -5.71
N VAL A 35 11.37 5.49 -5.14
CA VAL A 35 11.19 6.88 -5.57
C VAL A 35 10.70 7.71 -4.38
N ALA A 36 11.22 8.92 -4.20
CA ALA A 36 10.73 9.85 -3.19
C ALA A 36 9.85 10.92 -3.84
N PHE A 37 8.69 11.15 -3.23
CA PHE A 37 7.77 12.23 -3.58
C PHE A 37 7.93 13.36 -2.58
N ALA A 38 8.24 14.56 -3.05
CA ALA A 38 8.25 15.76 -2.21
C ALA A 38 6.85 16.37 -2.13
N GLN A 39 6.51 16.88 -0.96
CA GLN A 39 5.18 17.38 -0.62
C GLN A 39 5.26 18.29 0.62
N SER A 40 4.14 18.92 0.99
CA SER A 40 4.09 19.80 2.15
C SER A 40 4.12 19.09 3.51
N CYS A 41 3.54 17.88 3.59
CA CYS A 41 3.48 17.09 4.82
C CYS A 41 3.62 15.59 4.52
N PHE A 42 4.70 14.94 4.96
CA PHE A 42 4.93 13.52 4.71
C PHE A 42 3.92 12.62 5.42
N TRP A 43 3.24 13.05 6.50
CA TRP A 43 2.18 12.24 7.13
C TRP A 43 0.98 12.06 6.19
N THR A 44 0.61 13.13 5.51
CA THR A 44 -0.41 13.09 4.45
C THR A 44 0.11 12.28 3.26
N GLY A 45 1.40 12.39 2.96
CA GLY A 45 2.08 11.60 1.95
C GLY A 45 2.01 10.11 2.17
N GLU A 46 2.50 9.61 3.30
CA GLU A 46 2.46 8.20 3.66
C GLU A 46 1.04 7.64 3.65
N MET A 47 0.07 8.44 4.12
CA MET A 47 -1.34 8.06 4.08
C MET A 47 -1.81 7.87 2.63
N LYS A 48 -1.69 8.90 1.78
CA LYS A 48 -2.23 8.88 0.41
C LYS A 48 -1.47 7.95 -0.52
N LEU A 49 -0.13 7.97 -0.49
CA LEU A 49 0.70 7.10 -1.32
C LEU A 49 0.52 5.63 -0.91
N GLY A 50 0.33 5.35 0.38
CA GLY A 50 0.03 4.00 0.85
C GLY A 50 -1.28 3.42 0.31
N GLN A 51 -2.24 4.27 -0.10
CA GLN A 51 -3.52 3.82 -0.68
C GLN A 51 -3.38 3.30 -2.11
N ILE A 52 -2.31 3.67 -2.82
CA ILE A 52 -2.09 3.31 -4.23
C ILE A 52 -1.75 1.82 -4.35
N GLU A 53 -2.44 1.10 -5.24
CA GLU A 53 -2.11 -0.28 -5.57
C GLU A 53 -0.73 -0.37 -6.22
N GLY A 54 0.06 -1.38 -5.83
CA GLY A 54 1.45 -1.52 -6.25
C GLY A 54 2.46 -0.78 -5.37
N VAL A 55 2.03 0.15 -4.51
CA VAL A 55 2.88 0.66 -3.41
C VAL A 55 2.98 -0.40 -2.32
N VAL A 56 4.21 -0.81 -2.00
CA VAL A 56 4.54 -1.85 -1.02
C VAL A 56 4.92 -1.25 0.31
N ARG A 57 5.76 -0.21 0.30
CA ARG A 57 6.22 0.47 1.52
C ARG A 57 6.26 1.98 1.33
N THR A 58 5.90 2.71 2.38
CA THR A 58 6.18 4.14 2.52
C THR A 58 7.14 4.40 3.67
N GLU A 59 7.90 5.49 3.60
CA GLU A 59 8.74 5.99 4.69
C GLU A 59 8.78 7.51 4.66
N ALA A 60 8.39 8.15 5.76
CA ALA A 60 8.53 9.59 5.95
C ALA A 60 10.01 9.97 6.06
N GLY A 61 10.41 11.07 5.43
CA GLY A 61 11.77 11.54 5.51
C GLY A 61 11.96 12.96 5.00
N PHE A 62 13.23 13.35 4.95
CA PHE A 62 13.68 14.63 4.46
C PHE A 62 14.69 14.42 3.33
N PHE A 63 14.53 15.18 2.26
CA PHE A 63 15.48 15.23 1.17
C PHE A 63 15.65 16.67 0.70
N LYS A 64 16.90 17.16 0.69
CA LYS A 64 17.25 18.52 0.24
C LYS A 64 16.37 19.62 0.86
N GLY A 65 16.18 19.54 2.17
CA GLY A 65 15.43 20.53 2.95
C GLY A 65 13.90 20.44 2.81
N ARG A 66 13.37 19.42 2.12
CA ARG A 66 11.93 19.20 1.96
C ARG A 66 11.49 17.92 2.64
N GLU A 67 10.25 17.92 3.11
CA GLU A 67 9.56 16.70 3.47
C GLU A 67 9.30 15.86 2.23
N VAL A 68 9.59 14.57 2.35
CA VAL A 68 9.36 13.57 1.31
C VAL A 68 8.75 12.31 1.89
N THR A 69 8.03 11.59 1.05
CA THR A 69 7.68 10.20 1.30
C THR A 69 8.46 9.34 0.31
N LEU A 70 9.37 8.55 0.83
CA LEU A 70 10.05 7.51 0.07
C LEU A 70 9.08 6.34 -0.12
N VAL A 71 8.91 5.92 -1.37
CA VAL A 71 8.01 4.84 -1.77
C VAL A 71 8.83 3.70 -2.35
N GLU A 72 8.62 2.50 -1.83
CA GLU A 72 8.97 1.25 -2.51
C GLU A 72 7.71 0.75 -3.24
N TYR A 73 7.82 0.52 -4.54
CA TYR A 73 6.73 0.04 -5.38
C TYR A 73 7.11 -1.19 -6.19
N ALA A 74 6.10 -1.98 -6.53
CA ALA A 74 6.17 -3.17 -7.37
C ALA A 74 5.99 -2.79 -8.85
N PRO A 75 7.06 -2.75 -9.66
CA PRO A 75 6.98 -2.34 -11.08
C PRO A 75 6.13 -3.29 -11.93
N GLU A 76 5.92 -4.54 -11.49
CA GLU A 76 5.01 -5.50 -12.12
C GLU A 76 3.53 -5.17 -11.86
N LYS A 77 3.23 -4.33 -10.87
CA LYS A 77 1.86 -3.89 -10.53
C LYS A 77 1.57 -2.45 -10.94
N ILE A 78 2.57 -1.58 -10.90
CA ILE A 78 2.40 -0.17 -11.24
C ILE A 78 3.65 0.40 -11.92
N ALA A 79 3.45 1.02 -13.08
CA ALA A 79 4.49 1.78 -13.77
C ALA A 79 4.79 3.09 -13.03
N ILE A 80 6.03 3.59 -13.13
CA ILE A 80 6.43 4.83 -12.44
C ILE A 80 5.61 6.05 -12.89
N ASP A 81 5.26 6.12 -14.18
CA ASP A 81 4.40 7.18 -14.71
C ASP A 81 3.01 7.14 -14.09
N ASP A 82 2.45 5.96 -13.88
CA ASP A 82 1.11 5.77 -13.34
C ASP A 82 1.07 6.12 -11.86
N LEU A 83 2.09 5.68 -11.11
CA LEU A 83 2.28 6.05 -9.72
C LEU A 83 2.44 7.57 -9.57
N ALA A 84 3.27 8.20 -10.40
CA ALA A 84 3.50 9.64 -10.39
C ALA A 84 2.22 10.44 -10.71
N ARG A 85 1.43 10.00 -11.70
CA ARG A 85 0.13 10.61 -12.03
C ARG A 85 -0.87 10.48 -10.88
N GLN A 86 -0.96 9.32 -10.24
CA GLN A 86 -1.85 9.11 -9.09
C GLN A 86 -1.43 9.96 -7.89
N ALA A 87 -0.13 10.02 -7.58
CA ALA A 87 0.41 10.85 -6.52
C ALA A 87 0.15 12.35 -6.75
N LYS A 88 0.33 12.82 -7.99
CA LYS A 88 0.00 14.21 -8.37
C LYS A 88 -1.47 14.52 -8.21
N ARG A 89 -2.37 13.63 -8.67
CA ARG A 89 -3.82 13.78 -8.49
C ARG A 89 -4.23 13.81 -7.01
N ALA A 90 -3.53 13.06 -6.17
CA ALA A 90 -3.74 13.05 -4.73
C ALA A 90 -3.09 14.28 -4.02
N GLY A 91 -2.37 15.15 -4.73
CA GLY A 91 -1.74 16.35 -4.19
C GLY A 91 -0.53 16.05 -3.29
N VAL A 92 0.21 14.98 -3.58
CA VAL A 92 1.34 14.48 -2.79
C VAL A 92 2.60 14.26 -3.65
N ALA A 93 2.74 15.05 -4.72
CA ALA A 93 3.86 14.95 -5.66
C ALA A 93 4.19 16.32 -6.27
N ASP A 94 4.70 17.25 -5.44
CA ASP A 94 5.19 18.54 -5.91
C ASP A 94 6.44 18.36 -6.77
N SER A 95 7.35 17.46 -6.36
CA SER A 95 8.48 16.99 -7.15
C SER A 95 8.79 15.53 -6.87
N ILE A 96 9.47 14.89 -7.81
CA ILE A 96 9.85 13.48 -7.74
C ILE A 96 11.36 13.33 -7.79
N HIS A 97 11.89 12.47 -6.92
CA HIS A 97 13.30 12.15 -6.81
C HIS A 97 13.45 10.63 -6.96
N PRO A 98 13.77 10.11 -8.17
CA PRO A 98 13.95 8.68 -8.37
C PRO A 98 15.18 8.17 -7.62
N ASP A 99 15.13 6.93 -7.16
CA ASP A 99 16.34 6.18 -6.78
C ASP A 99 17.02 5.62 -8.04
N ALA A 100 18.26 5.14 -7.90
CA ALA A 100 18.99 4.49 -8.98
C ALA A 100 18.16 3.34 -9.59
N GLY A 101 17.91 3.39 -10.90
CA GLY A 101 17.14 2.36 -11.63
C GLY A 101 15.62 2.58 -11.66
N ALA A 102 15.09 3.60 -10.99
CA ALA A 102 13.74 4.10 -11.25
C ALA A 102 13.77 5.01 -12.49
N GLY A 103 12.78 4.84 -13.38
CA GLY A 103 12.62 5.73 -14.54
C GLY A 103 12.19 7.13 -14.09
N MET A 104 12.48 8.14 -14.90
CA MET A 104 11.95 9.49 -14.68
C MET A 104 10.53 9.57 -15.24
N PRO A 105 9.50 9.81 -14.39
CA PRO A 105 8.14 9.89 -14.88
C PRO A 105 7.87 11.19 -15.63
N ALA A 106 7.03 11.13 -16.65
CA ALA A 106 6.57 12.30 -17.39
C ALA A 106 5.45 13.06 -16.63
N GLY A 107 5.41 14.39 -16.77
CA GLY A 107 4.28 15.21 -16.32
C GLY A 107 4.25 15.57 -14.83
N VAL A 108 5.29 15.24 -14.07
CA VAL A 108 5.54 15.73 -12.70
C VAL A 108 6.89 16.43 -12.67
N ALA A 109 7.04 17.45 -11.81
CA ALA A 109 8.31 18.16 -11.72
C ALA A 109 9.43 17.21 -11.28
N ALA A 110 10.46 17.12 -12.11
CA ALA A 110 11.65 16.33 -11.87
C ALA A 110 12.55 17.06 -10.87
N GLY A 111 12.77 16.46 -9.70
CA GLY A 111 13.87 16.85 -8.82
C GLY A 111 15.16 16.10 -9.18
N SER A 112 16.25 16.40 -8.46
CA SER A 112 17.46 15.59 -8.57
C SER A 112 17.20 14.14 -8.12
N PRO A 113 17.92 13.14 -8.67
CA PRO A 113 17.90 11.79 -8.12
C PRO A 113 18.20 11.76 -6.63
N LEU A 114 17.71 10.72 -5.94
CA LEU A 114 18.06 10.46 -4.56
C LEU A 114 19.57 10.22 -4.44
N ASP A 115 20.13 10.70 -3.35
CA ASP A 115 21.54 10.55 -2.99
C ASP A 115 21.66 10.32 -1.48
N GLY A 116 22.89 10.22 -0.98
CA GLY A 116 23.17 9.97 0.44
C GLY A 116 22.68 11.06 1.41
N SER A 117 22.11 12.17 0.93
CA SER A 117 21.52 13.22 1.77
C SER A 117 20.08 12.92 2.23
N TYR A 118 19.45 11.87 1.71
CA TYR A 118 18.16 11.41 2.25
C TYR A 118 18.30 11.02 3.72
N ARG A 119 17.36 11.49 4.55
CA ARG A 119 17.29 11.12 5.96
C ARG A 119 15.88 10.70 6.30
N ALA A 120 15.73 9.51 6.88
CA ALA A 120 14.45 9.09 7.45
C ALA A 120 14.03 10.05 8.57
N ALA A 121 12.73 10.32 8.66
CA ALA A 121 12.17 11.07 9.78
C ALA A 121 12.22 10.20 11.07
N PRO A 122 12.21 10.82 12.27
CA PRO A 122 12.15 10.10 13.54
C PRO A 122 11.04 9.04 13.58
N ALA A 123 11.20 8.02 14.42
CA ALA A 123 10.21 6.94 14.54
C ALA A 123 8.80 7.46 14.92
N SER A 124 8.72 8.52 15.72
CA SER A 124 7.47 9.19 16.11
C SER A 124 6.72 9.87 14.96
N ASP A 125 7.39 10.05 13.83
CA ASP A 125 6.84 10.68 12.63
C ASP A 125 6.45 9.65 11.56
N GLN A 126 6.78 8.37 11.76
CA GLN A 126 6.42 7.30 10.84
C GLN A 126 5.00 6.80 11.09
N LYS A 127 4.24 6.57 10.02
CA LYS A 127 2.92 5.91 10.06
C LYS A 127 1.93 6.58 11.02
N LYS A 128 1.92 7.92 10.98
CA LYS A 128 1.20 8.79 11.92
C LYS A 128 -0.30 8.50 12.06
N GLN A 129 -0.94 7.96 11.02
CA GLN A 129 -2.37 7.67 11.10
C GLN A 129 -2.69 6.52 12.06
N ILE A 130 -1.72 5.65 12.36
CA ILE A 130 -1.87 4.51 13.29
C ILE A 130 -1.88 4.96 14.75
N GLU A 131 -1.16 6.02 15.10
CA GLU A 131 -1.05 6.52 16.47
C GLU A 131 -2.43 6.82 17.07
N GLY A 132 -2.63 6.42 18.33
CA GLY A 132 -3.90 6.59 19.04
C GLY A 132 -5.04 5.71 18.53
N THR A 133 -4.74 4.70 17.70
CA THR A 133 -5.73 3.72 17.24
C THR A 133 -5.46 2.35 17.88
N PRO A 134 -6.46 1.45 17.95
CA PRO A 134 -6.23 0.09 18.43
C PRO A 134 -5.16 -0.70 17.66
N PHE A 135 -4.80 -0.26 16.44
CA PHE A 135 -3.79 -0.90 15.60
C PHE A 135 -2.36 -0.61 16.07
N GLU A 136 -2.13 0.44 16.85
CA GLU A 136 -0.79 0.85 17.31
C GLU A 136 -0.08 -0.21 18.14
N ARG A 137 -0.82 -1.04 18.87
CA ARG A 137 -0.26 -2.14 19.68
C ARG A 137 0.10 -3.38 18.86
N LEU A 138 -0.26 -3.43 17.57
CA LEU A 138 0.03 -4.59 16.75
C LEU A 138 1.47 -4.55 16.28
N LYS A 139 2.13 -5.72 16.30
CA LYS A 139 3.38 -5.90 15.56
C LYS A 139 3.04 -6.05 14.07
N LEU A 140 3.27 -5.00 13.31
CA LEU A 140 3.05 -4.94 11.86
C LEU A 140 4.40 -5.05 11.12
N ASP A 141 4.44 -5.79 10.02
CA ASP A 141 5.56 -5.64 9.08
C ASP A 141 5.44 -4.33 8.29
N ALA A 142 6.46 -4.00 7.49
CA ALA A 142 6.51 -2.73 6.77
C ALA A 142 5.37 -2.55 5.75
N ALA A 143 4.93 -3.62 5.09
CA ALA A 143 3.86 -3.56 4.10
C ALA A 143 2.50 -3.43 4.80
N GLN A 144 2.27 -4.20 5.86
CA GLN A 144 1.09 -4.07 6.71
C GLN A 144 1.01 -2.66 7.30
N ALA A 145 2.09 -2.14 7.90
CA ALA A 145 2.12 -0.80 8.48
C ALA A 145 1.81 0.29 7.44
N THR A 146 2.34 0.15 6.22
CA THR A 146 2.04 1.07 5.12
C THR A 146 0.54 1.11 4.80
N LYS A 147 -0.08 -0.07 4.67
CA LYS A 147 -1.49 -0.17 4.27
C LYS A 147 -2.44 0.13 5.42
N VAL A 148 -2.14 -0.30 6.63
CA VAL A 148 -2.90 0.08 7.83
C VAL A 148 -2.85 1.59 8.02
N ASN A 149 -1.67 2.23 7.96
CA ASN A 149 -1.55 3.70 8.02
C ASN A 149 -2.37 4.41 6.93
N ALA A 150 -2.40 3.86 5.72
CA ALA A 150 -3.13 4.44 4.61
C ALA A 150 -4.66 4.48 4.82
N PHE A 151 -5.20 3.50 5.55
CA PHE A 151 -6.65 3.29 5.62
C PHE A 151 -7.25 3.45 7.02
N VAL A 152 -6.49 3.30 8.10
CA VAL A 152 -7.03 3.13 9.46
C VAL A 152 -7.99 4.24 9.91
N ARG A 153 -7.79 5.49 9.47
CA ARG A 153 -8.66 6.63 9.83
C ARG A 153 -9.78 6.92 8.84
N GLN A 154 -9.70 6.43 7.60
CA GLN A 154 -10.67 6.72 6.53
C GLN A 154 -11.55 5.52 6.19
N ASN A 155 -10.98 4.32 6.23
CA ASN A 155 -11.64 3.05 5.97
C ASN A 155 -11.02 1.94 6.85
N PRO A 156 -11.40 1.87 8.14
CA PRO A 156 -10.87 0.86 9.05
C PRO A 156 -11.10 -0.57 8.57
N ALA A 157 -12.21 -0.84 7.88
CA ALA A 157 -12.51 -2.15 7.30
C ALA A 157 -11.44 -2.57 6.28
N LYS A 158 -11.00 -1.64 5.41
CA LYS A 158 -9.90 -1.89 4.47
C LYS A 158 -8.58 -2.13 5.19
N ALA A 159 -8.31 -1.42 6.30
CA ALA A 159 -7.11 -1.67 7.11
C ALA A 159 -7.08 -3.09 7.69
N LEU A 160 -8.24 -3.65 8.08
CA LEU A 160 -8.35 -5.02 8.61
C LEU A 160 -8.02 -6.11 7.58
N GLU A 161 -8.21 -5.84 6.28
CA GLU A 161 -7.85 -6.77 5.20
C GLU A 161 -6.34 -7.05 5.14
N TRP A 162 -5.52 -6.12 5.63
CA TRP A 162 -4.06 -6.24 5.67
C TRP A 162 -3.53 -6.95 6.92
N LEU A 163 -4.41 -7.30 7.86
CA LEU A 163 -4.03 -8.00 9.07
C LEU A 163 -4.18 -9.52 8.90
N THR A 164 -3.36 -10.27 9.64
CA THR A 164 -3.56 -11.71 9.82
C THR A 164 -4.78 -11.97 10.70
N PRO A 165 -5.38 -13.19 10.66
CA PRO A 165 -6.44 -13.56 11.59
C PRO A 165 -6.06 -13.35 13.07
N ALA A 166 -4.82 -13.69 13.45
CA ALA A 166 -4.32 -13.51 14.81
C ALA A 166 -4.24 -12.03 15.22
N GLN A 167 -3.77 -11.14 14.34
CA GLN A 167 -3.75 -9.70 14.60
C GLN A 167 -5.17 -9.13 14.75
N ARG A 168 -6.14 -9.58 13.93
CA ARG A 168 -7.55 -9.18 14.08
C ARG A 168 -8.16 -9.65 15.39
N GLU A 169 -7.81 -10.85 15.85
CA GLU A 169 -8.27 -11.34 17.14
C GLU A 169 -7.71 -10.52 18.30
N GLN A 170 -6.43 -10.15 18.22
CA GLN A 170 -5.85 -9.23 19.19
C GLN A 170 -6.68 -7.96 19.31
N LEU A 171 -7.14 -7.37 18.18
CA LEU A 171 -7.95 -6.14 18.15
C LEU A 171 -9.25 -6.22 18.94
N LYS A 172 -9.93 -7.36 18.97
CA LYS A 172 -11.21 -7.54 19.70
C LYS A 172 -11.05 -7.45 21.22
N GLY A 173 -9.85 -7.73 21.73
CA GLY A 173 -9.54 -7.66 23.16
C GLY A 173 -9.23 -6.26 23.69
N ALA A 174 -9.19 -5.21 22.85
CA ALA A 174 -9.04 -3.84 23.32
C ALA A 174 -10.41 -3.32 23.79
N LYS A 175 -10.56 -3.15 25.10
CA LYS A 175 -11.61 -2.35 25.70
C LYS A 175 -11.23 -0.88 25.68
#